data_AF-A0A9E7JDJ3-F1
#
_entry.id   AF-A0A9E7JDJ3-F1
#
_cell.length_a   1.000
_cell.length_b   1.000
_cell.length_c   1.000
_cell.angle_alpha   90.00
_cell.angle_beta   90.00
_cell.angle_gamma   90.00
#
_symmetry.space_group_name_H-M   'P 1'
#
loop_
_entity.id
_entity.type
_entity.pdbx_description
1 polymer ?
#
loop_
_entity_poly.entity_id
_entity_poly.type
_entity_poly.pdbx_seq_one_letter_code
_entity_poly.pdbx_strand_id
1 'polypeptide(L)'
;MIVSTCPSAEAIVRRTVSEAVANNPGLAAGLIRMHFHDCFVRDAPPNNPSMRGFEVIDAAKAAVEASCPSTVSCADIIAFAARDSAYLAGGIDYPVPAGRRDGRVSLPNLTAAGLRTASPRRAHSIGRAHCTAFARRLYNFNATHPQDPSMDPAFAAYLKSRCSPATVDFTSKDPTTLPLDAGLLFSDQTLQASRLTARLVRLDAKLGSVWAAKFAAAMVRMGHIEVLTGSQGEIRKMCGV
;
A
#
# COMPACT_ATOMS: atom_id res chain seq x y z
N MET A 1 20.15 -9.56 -16.04
CA MET A 1 18.87 -8.90 -15.71
C MET A 1 17.81 -9.98 -15.60
N ILE A 2 16.85 -9.89 -14.66
CA ILE A 2 15.88 -10.98 -14.39
C ILE A 2 15.13 -11.45 -15.65
N VAL A 3 14.89 -10.55 -16.61
CA VAL A 3 14.27 -10.84 -17.91
C VAL A 3 14.98 -11.96 -18.69
N SER A 4 16.31 -12.09 -18.59
CA SER A 4 17.05 -13.13 -19.31
C SER A 4 17.14 -14.46 -18.55
N THR A 5 17.04 -14.43 -17.22
CA THR A 5 17.21 -15.62 -16.36
C THR A 5 15.87 -16.25 -15.97
N CYS A 6 14.79 -15.47 -15.93
CA CYS A 6 13.44 -15.95 -15.70
C CYS A 6 12.42 -15.10 -16.50
N PRO A 7 12.30 -15.32 -17.82
CA PRO A 7 11.42 -14.51 -18.67
C PRO A 7 9.93 -14.65 -18.29
N SER A 8 9.55 -15.74 -17.64
CA SER A 8 8.17 -16.00 -17.20
C SER A 8 7.80 -15.38 -15.84
N ALA A 9 8.76 -14.78 -15.11
CA ALA A 9 8.55 -14.31 -13.74
C ALA A 9 7.34 -13.37 -13.60
N GLU A 10 7.32 -12.27 -14.35
CA GLU A 10 6.24 -11.28 -14.28
C GLU A 10 4.88 -11.86 -14.70
N ALA A 11 4.87 -12.77 -15.68
CA ALA A 11 3.64 -13.41 -16.13
C ALA A 11 3.07 -14.37 -15.08
N ILE A 12 3.93 -15.10 -14.35
CA ILE A 12 3.53 -15.96 -13.24
C ILE A 12 2.94 -15.11 -12.11
N VAL A 13 3.64 -14.05 -11.69
CA VAL A 13 3.15 -13.15 -10.64
C VAL A 13 1.80 -12.54 -11.02
N ARG A 14 1.67 -12.05 -12.26
CA ARG A 14 0.40 -11.47 -12.73
C ARG A 14 -0.76 -12.46 -12.68
N ARG A 15 -0.52 -13.71 -13.06
CA ARG A 15 -1.54 -14.76 -12.99
C ARG A 15 -2.01 -14.98 -11.55
N THR A 16 -1.06 -15.23 -10.63
CA THR A 16 -1.37 -15.47 -9.21
C THR A 16 -2.13 -14.29 -8.60
N VAL A 17 -1.70 -13.06 -8.88
CA VAL A 17 -2.37 -11.84 -8.38
C VAL A 17 -3.77 -11.71 -8.98
N SER A 18 -3.94 -11.97 -10.28
CA SER A 18 -5.25 -11.89 -10.94
C SER A 18 -6.25 -12.87 -10.35
N GLU A 19 -5.83 -14.12 -10.11
CA GLU A 19 -6.67 -15.15 -9.48
C GLU A 19 -7.06 -14.76 -8.05
N ALA A 20 -6.09 -14.27 -7.26
CA ALA A 20 -6.35 -13.86 -5.89
C ALA A 20 -7.29 -12.64 -5.81
N VAL A 21 -7.07 -11.63 -6.64
CA VAL A 21 -7.89 -10.40 -6.68
C VAL A 21 -9.29 -10.68 -7.23
N ALA A 22 -9.45 -11.62 -8.17
CA ALA A 22 -10.77 -12.05 -8.64
C ALA A 22 -11.60 -12.68 -7.50
N ASN A 23 -10.96 -13.46 -6.62
CA ASN A 23 -11.61 -14.05 -5.45
C ASN A 23 -11.86 -13.05 -4.33
N ASN A 24 -10.93 -12.11 -4.11
CA ASN A 24 -11.04 -11.08 -3.09
C ASN A 24 -10.49 -9.75 -3.62
N PRO A 25 -11.35 -8.85 -4.14
CA PRO A 25 -10.93 -7.57 -4.70
C PRO A 25 -10.15 -6.68 -3.71
N GLY A 26 -10.32 -6.90 -2.40
CA GLY A 26 -9.58 -6.18 -1.37
C GLY A 26 -8.07 -6.46 -1.40
N LEU A 27 -7.63 -7.58 -1.96
CA LEU A 27 -6.21 -7.95 -2.03
C LEU A 27 -5.41 -7.00 -2.91
N ALA A 28 -6.01 -6.39 -3.94
CA ALA A 28 -5.31 -5.42 -4.79
C ALA A 28 -4.78 -4.24 -3.96
N ALA A 29 -5.64 -3.63 -3.14
CA ALA A 29 -5.23 -2.56 -2.24
C ALA A 29 -4.25 -3.06 -1.15
N GLY A 30 -4.40 -4.31 -0.70
CA GLY A 30 -3.49 -4.94 0.26
C GLY A 30 -2.06 -5.07 -0.27
N LEU A 31 -1.91 -5.54 -1.51
CA LEU A 31 -0.61 -5.75 -2.16
C LEU A 31 0.09 -4.42 -2.50
N ILE A 32 -0.65 -3.42 -2.97
CA ILE A 32 -0.11 -2.06 -3.16
C ILE A 32 0.40 -1.50 -1.84
N ARG A 33 -0.39 -1.65 -0.76
CA ARG A 33 0.00 -1.23 0.58
C ARG A 33 1.22 -2.01 1.08
N MET A 34 1.31 -3.30 0.78
CA MET A 34 2.45 -4.12 1.15
C MET A 34 3.75 -3.60 0.54
N HIS A 35 3.74 -3.27 -0.75
CA HIS A 35 4.91 -2.68 -1.39
C HIS A 35 5.30 -1.33 -0.79
N PHE A 36 4.32 -0.47 -0.45
CA PHE A 36 4.59 0.77 0.25
C PHE A 36 5.28 0.54 1.61
N HIS A 37 4.78 -0.41 2.40
CA HIS A 37 5.37 -0.74 3.70
C HIS A 37 6.76 -1.38 3.56
N ASP A 38 7.01 -2.23 2.56
CA ASP A 38 8.34 -2.76 2.26
C ASP A 38 9.37 -1.65 1.95
N CYS A 39 8.96 -0.63 1.19
CA CYS A 39 9.85 0.48 0.83
C CYS A 39 10.08 1.52 1.95
N PHE A 40 9.10 1.76 2.82
CA PHE A 40 9.14 2.90 3.77
C PHE A 40 9.11 2.52 5.25
N VAL A 41 8.54 1.37 5.60
CA VAL A 41 8.21 1.01 6.98
C VAL A 41 8.54 -0.47 7.20
N ARG A 42 9.82 -0.76 7.48
CA ARG A 42 10.24 -2.11 7.81
C ARG A 42 9.69 -2.45 9.19
N ASP A 43 8.82 -3.45 9.20
CA ASP A 43 8.14 -4.05 10.35
C ASP A 43 7.68 -3.06 11.44
N ALA A 44 6.40 -2.72 11.50
CA ALA A 44 5.92 -1.71 12.44
C ALA A 44 4.53 -2.06 13.01
N PRO A 45 4.15 -1.50 14.18
CA PRO A 45 2.82 -1.70 14.77
C PRO A 45 1.64 -1.51 13.79
N PRO A 46 1.68 -0.58 12.80
CA PRO A 46 0.66 -0.48 11.77
C PRO A 46 0.45 -1.74 10.92
N ASN A 47 1.35 -2.74 10.97
CA ASN A 47 1.25 -3.94 10.14
C ASN A 47 0.33 -5.01 10.73
N ASN A 48 0.18 -5.09 12.05
CA ASN A 48 -0.58 -6.14 12.73
C ASN A 48 -1.83 -5.56 13.39
N PRO A 49 -3.06 -5.91 12.97
CA PRO A 49 -3.45 -6.96 12.02
C PRO A 49 -3.75 -6.46 10.59
N SER A 50 -3.42 -5.20 10.28
CA SER A 50 -4.03 -4.53 9.11
C SER A 50 -3.41 -4.91 7.75
N MET A 51 -2.20 -5.45 7.72
CA MET A 51 -1.54 -5.90 6.48
C MET A 51 -2.10 -7.25 6.03
N ARG A 52 -2.29 -7.43 4.73
CA ARG A 52 -2.91 -8.61 4.12
C ARG A 52 -2.33 -8.91 2.75
N GLY A 53 -2.51 -10.13 2.24
CA GLY A 53 -2.00 -10.58 0.94
C GLY A 53 -0.66 -11.29 1.01
N PHE A 54 -0.19 -11.66 2.21
CA PHE A 54 1.06 -12.43 2.38
C PHE A 54 0.95 -13.79 1.69
N GLU A 55 -0.22 -14.41 1.77
CA GLU A 55 -0.55 -15.66 1.11
C GLU A 55 -0.42 -15.59 -0.42
N VAL A 56 -0.71 -14.42 -1.02
CA VAL A 56 -0.57 -14.21 -2.46
C VAL A 56 0.89 -14.11 -2.85
N ILE A 57 1.71 -13.44 -2.03
CA ILE A 57 3.15 -13.34 -2.25
C ILE A 57 3.82 -14.71 -2.11
N ASP A 58 3.46 -15.48 -1.09
CA ASP A 58 4.01 -16.83 -0.90
C ASP A 58 3.59 -17.78 -2.04
N ALA A 59 2.34 -17.70 -2.50
CA ALA A 59 1.88 -18.48 -3.66
C ALA A 59 2.62 -18.08 -4.95
N ALA A 60 2.79 -16.78 -5.20
CA ALA A 60 3.54 -16.29 -6.35
C ALA A 60 5.01 -16.73 -6.28
N LYS A 61 5.62 -16.66 -5.08
CA LYS A 61 6.98 -17.10 -4.84
C LYS A 61 7.15 -18.59 -5.11
N ALA A 62 6.25 -19.43 -4.61
CA ALA A 62 6.29 -20.87 -4.86
C ALA A 62 6.21 -21.19 -6.36
N ALA A 63 5.30 -20.53 -7.09
CA ALA A 63 5.13 -20.72 -8.54
C ALA A 63 6.37 -20.25 -9.33
N VAL A 64 6.97 -19.13 -8.92
CA VAL A 64 8.20 -18.62 -9.54
C VAL A 64 9.38 -19.53 -9.23
N GLU A 65 9.56 -20.00 -8.00
CA GLU A 65 10.64 -20.95 -7.64
C GLU A 65 10.53 -22.27 -8.39
N ALA A 66 9.31 -22.76 -8.65
CA ALA A 66 9.09 -23.96 -9.45
C ALA A 66 9.54 -23.80 -10.92
N SER A 67 9.51 -22.57 -11.44
CA SER A 67 9.90 -22.27 -12.82
C SER A 67 11.36 -21.82 -12.94
N CYS A 68 11.83 -21.05 -11.96
CA CYS A 68 13.12 -20.36 -11.95
C CYS A 68 13.72 -20.39 -10.54
N PRO A 69 14.30 -21.52 -10.13
CA PRO A 69 14.81 -21.70 -8.77
C PRO A 69 15.82 -20.60 -8.38
N SER A 70 15.65 -20.03 -7.19
CA SER A 70 16.56 -19.09 -6.53
C SER A 70 16.99 -17.90 -7.40
N THR A 71 16.09 -17.44 -8.29
CA THR A 71 16.40 -16.40 -9.27
C THR A 71 15.72 -15.06 -8.98
N VAL A 72 14.47 -15.08 -8.50
CA VAL A 72 13.65 -13.87 -8.32
C VAL A 72 13.47 -13.60 -6.83
N SER A 73 13.79 -12.39 -6.37
CA SER A 73 13.64 -11.99 -4.96
C SER A 73 12.18 -11.81 -4.57
N CYS A 74 11.90 -11.92 -3.26
CA CYS A 74 10.60 -11.56 -2.72
C CYS A 74 10.31 -10.07 -2.92
N ALA A 75 11.32 -9.22 -2.80
CA ALA A 75 11.20 -7.78 -3.05
C ALA A 75 10.71 -7.46 -4.48
N ASP A 76 11.22 -8.16 -5.50
CA ASP A 76 10.73 -7.98 -6.88
C ASP A 76 9.31 -8.54 -7.06
N ILE A 77 8.98 -9.68 -6.45
CA ILE A 77 7.62 -10.24 -6.50
C ILE A 77 6.60 -9.27 -5.89
N ILE A 78 6.92 -8.65 -4.75
CA ILE A 78 6.07 -7.64 -4.11
C ILE A 78 5.88 -6.42 -5.04
N ALA A 79 6.95 -5.94 -5.67
CA ALA A 79 6.88 -4.81 -6.60
C ALA A 79 6.03 -5.12 -7.84
N PHE A 80 6.19 -6.31 -8.43
CA PHE A 80 5.36 -6.79 -9.54
C PHE A 80 3.89 -6.93 -9.12
N ALA A 81 3.64 -7.52 -7.96
CA ALA A 81 2.28 -7.72 -7.45
C ALA A 81 1.56 -6.38 -7.19
N ALA A 82 2.27 -5.36 -6.72
CA ALA A 82 1.71 -4.02 -6.55
C ALA A 82 1.33 -3.38 -7.89
N ARG A 83 2.17 -3.53 -8.93
CA ARG A 83 1.83 -3.06 -10.28
C ARG A 83 0.60 -3.79 -10.81
N ASP A 84 0.57 -5.11 -10.72
CA ASP A 84 -0.54 -5.92 -11.23
C ASP A 84 -1.85 -5.57 -10.51
N SER A 85 -1.77 -5.32 -9.22
CA SER A 85 -2.89 -4.83 -8.42
C SER A 85 -3.37 -3.44 -8.84
N ALA A 86 -2.46 -2.53 -9.20
CA ALA A 86 -2.82 -1.20 -9.70
C ALA A 86 -3.53 -1.26 -11.06
N TYR A 87 -3.09 -2.19 -11.92
CA TYR A 87 -3.75 -2.46 -13.19
C TYR A 87 -5.16 -3.05 -12.98
N LEU A 88 -5.30 -4.06 -12.12
CA LEU A 88 -6.60 -4.69 -11.86
C LEU A 88 -7.60 -3.75 -11.19
N ALA A 89 -7.14 -2.87 -10.30
CA ALA A 89 -8.01 -1.97 -9.56
C ALA A 89 -8.38 -0.68 -10.32
N GLY A 90 -7.52 -0.21 -11.23
CA GLY A 90 -7.69 1.11 -11.86
C GLY A 90 -7.13 1.26 -13.26
N GLY A 91 -6.72 0.17 -13.91
CA GLY A 91 -6.14 0.18 -15.27
C GLY A 91 -4.78 0.84 -15.37
N ILE A 92 -4.06 0.99 -14.25
CA ILE A 92 -2.76 1.67 -14.22
C ILE A 92 -1.64 0.64 -14.40
N ASP A 93 -1.02 0.63 -15.58
CA ASP A 93 0.17 -0.17 -15.88
C ASP A 93 1.44 0.71 -15.93
N TYR A 94 2.57 0.13 -15.56
CA TYR A 94 3.88 0.77 -15.58
C TYR A 94 5.01 -0.25 -15.55
N PRO A 95 6.18 0.05 -16.13
CA PRO A 95 7.34 -0.83 -16.03
C PRO A 95 7.85 -0.88 -14.60
N VAL A 96 8.18 -2.07 -14.10
CA VAL A 96 8.78 -2.27 -12.78
C VAL A 96 10.25 -2.68 -12.98
N PRO A 97 11.22 -1.80 -12.66
CA PRO A 97 12.63 -2.18 -12.69
C PRO A 97 12.86 -3.31 -11.69
N ALA A 98 13.49 -4.40 -12.15
CA ALA A 98 13.75 -5.61 -11.37
C ALA A 98 15.22 -5.68 -10.94
N GLY A 99 15.57 -6.69 -10.15
CA GLY A 99 16.93 -6.92 -9.63
C GLY A 99 17.10 -6.48 -8.18
N ARG A 100 16.01 -6.26 -7.45
CA ARG A 100 16.06 -6.07 -5.98
C ARG A 100 16.51 -7.36 -5.32
N ARG A 101 17.09 -7.24 -4.15
CA ARG A 101 17.47 -8.37 -3.29
C ARG A 101 16.81 -8.26 -1.93
N ASP A 102 16.61 -9.41 -1.31
CA ASP A 102 15.93 -9.52 -0.04
C ASP A 102 16.87 -9.15 1.11
N GLY A 103 16.35 -8.36 2.06
CA GLY A 103 17.04 -8.06 3.30
C GLY A 103 17.14 -9.30 4.21
N ARG A 104 18.15 -9.31 5.09
CA ARG A 104 18.38 -10.38 6.07
C ARG A 104 17.86 -10.04 7.47
N VAL A 105 17.30 -8.84 7.65
CA VAL A 105 16.89 -8.34 8.96
C VAL A 105 15.57 -7.62 8.82
N SER A 106 14.61 -8.01 9.64
CA SER A 106 13.35 -7.31 9.88
C SER A 106 13.43 -6.72 11.30
N LEU A 107 13.71 -5.42 11.44
CA LEU A 107 13.72 -4.76 12.74
C LEU A 107 12.44 -3.94 12.92
N PRO A 108 11.78 -4.03 14.08
CA PRO A 108 10.65 -3.18 14.38
C PRO A 108 11.09 -1.71 14.44
N ASN A 109 10.34 -0.81 13.79
CA ASN A 109 10.54 0.66 13.77
C ASN A 109 11.67 1.20 12.89
N LEU A 110 12.18 0.46 11.90
CA LEU A 110 13.05 1.05 10.88
C LEU A 110 12.21 1.78 9.83
N THR A 111 12.12 3.11 9.97
CA THR A 111 11.70 3.98 8.87
C THR A 111 12.87 4.20 7.93
N ALA A 112 12.71 3.88 6.64
CA ALA A 112 13.69 4.21 5.63
C ALA A 112 13.92 5.73 5.60
N ALA A 113 15.18 6.18 5.61
CA ALA A 113 15.55 7.60 5.62
C ALA A 113 15.50 8.14 4.19
N GLY A 114 14.30 8.15 3.59
CA GLY A 114 14.14 8.37 2.16
C GLY A 114 12.86 9.11 1.80
N LEU A 115 12.95 10.43 1.77
CA LEU A 115 12.11 11.36 0.97
C LEU A 115 10.63 11.57 1.39
N ARG A 116 10.39 12.74 2.03
CA ARG A 116 9.08 13.27 2.45
C ARG A 116 8.10 13.62 1.29
N THR A 117 8.46 13.40 0.03
CA THR A 117 7.72 13.93 -1.14
C THR A 117 7.14 12.87 -2.08
N ALA A 118 7.48 11.59 -1.91
CA ALA A 118 7.13 10.50 -2.83
C ALA A 118 5.99 9.57 -2.37
N SER A 119 5.29 9.90 -1.27
CA SER A 119 4.03 9.19 -0.96
C SER A 119 3.04 9.37 -2.12
N PRO A 120 2.47 8.29 -2.68
CA PRO A 120 1.41 8.42 -3.68
C PRO A 120 0.22 9.09 -3.01
N ARG A 121 0.05 10.39 -3.28
CA ARG A 121 -0.93 11.29 -2.62
C ARG A 121 -2.41 10.89 -2.82
N ARG A 122 -2.67 9.74 -3.45
CA ARG A 122 -4.01 9.21 -3.75
C ARG A 122 -4.02 7.66 -3.82
N ALA A 123 -3.11 6.96 -3.14
CA ALA A 123 -3.24 5.50 -3.03
C ALA A 123 -4.52 5.08 -2.26
N HIS A 124 -5.07 5.98 -1.43
CA HIS A 124 -6.31 5.78 -0.67
C HIS A 124 -7.60 5.90 -1.49
N SER A 125 -7.54 5.80 -2.82
CA SER A 125 -8.76 5.67 -3.64
C SER A 125 -9.30 4.23 -3.70
N ILE A 126 -8.54 3.26 -3.19
CA ILE A 126 -8.95 1.86 -3.07
C ILE A 126 -8.53 1.32 -1.70
N GLY A 127 -9.26 0.32 -1.20
CA GLY A 127 -8.96 -0.34 0.07
C GLY A 127 -9.88 0.09 1.20
N ARG A 128 -9.49 -0.27 2.43
CA ARG A 128 -10.30 -0.06 3.63
C ARG A 128 -9.43 0.36 4.80
N ALA A 129 -9.98 1.12 5.73
CA ALA A 129 -9.34 1.51 6.97
C ALA A 129 -10.13 1.02 8.19
N HIS A 130 -9.42 0.58 9.23
CA HIS A 130 -10.02 0.29 10.53
C HIS A 130 -10.51 1.57 11.20
N CYS A 131 -11.58 1.49 11.99
CA CYS A 131 -12.13 2.64 12.71
C CYS A 131 -11.06 3.35 13.57
N THR A 132 -10.16 2.59 14.19
CA THR A 132 -9.04 3.11 15.00
C THR A 132 -8.14 4.09 14.24
N ALA A 133 -8.03 3.97 12.90
CA ALA A 133 -7.19 4.84 12.08
C ALA A 133 -7.72 6.29 11.96
N PHE A 134 -9.01 6.52 12.20
CA PHE A 134 -9.63 7.85 12.09
C PHE A 134 -10.55 8.21 13.27
N ALA A 135 -10.75 7.33 14.26
CA ALA A 135 -11.62 7.57 15.41
C ALA A 135 -11.28 8.85 16.18
N ARG A 136 -10.01 9.23 16.27
CA ARG A 136 -9.60 10.51 16.88
C ARG A 136 -10.26 11.70 16.20
N ARG A 137 -10.47 11.66 14.88
CA ARG A 137 -11.17 12.73 14.13
C ARG A 137 -12.68 12.77 14.41
N LEU A 138 -13.27 11.67 14.87
CA LEU A 138 -14.71 11.59 15.13
C LEU A 138 -15.08 11.96 16.57
N TYR A 139 -14.22 11.60 17.53
CA TYR A 139 -14.58 11.60 18.95
C TYR A 139 -13.64 12.36 19.88
N ASN A 140 -12.38 12.60 19.50
CA ASN A 140 -11.40 13.25 20.36
C ASN A 140 -10.39 14.06 19.54
N PHE A 141 -10.90 15.01 18.74
CA PHE A 141 -10.06 15.72 17.78
C PHE A 141 -9.09 16.70 18.46
N ASN A 142 -9.61 17.59 19.31
CA ASN A 142 -8.81 18.42 20.22
C ASN A 142 -9.67 18.96 21.39
N ALA A 143 -9.06 19.78 22.26
CA ALA A 143 -9.72 20.33 23.45
C ALA A 143 -10.94 21.25 23.13
N THR A 144 -11.00 21.83 21.94
CA THR A 144 -12.02 22.81 21.54
C THR A 144 -13.11 22.21 20.66
N HIS A 145 -12.77 21.15 19.92
CA HIS A 145 -13.64 20.49 18.96
C HIS A 145 -13.62 18.97 19.19
N PRO A 146 -14.75 18.35 19.60
CA PRO A 146 -14.81 16.91 19.79
C PRO A 146 -14.71 16.13 18.48
N GLN A 147 -15.20 16.71 17.37
CA GLN A 147 -15.08 16.20 16.01
C GLN A 147 -14.22 17.15 15.18
N ASP A 148 -13.43 16.61 14.25
CA ASP A 148 -12.66 17.38 13.28
C ASP A 148 -13.58 18.30 12.45
N PRO A 149 -13.44 19.64 12.56
CA PRO A 149 -14.31 20.58 11.88
C PRO A 149 -14.07 20.63 10.37
N SER A 150 -12.97 20.05 9.87
CA SER A 150 -12.67 19.97 8.44
C SER A 150 -13.35 18.78 7.75
N MET A 151 -13.93 17.86 8.52
CA MET A 151 -14.67 16.72 7.98
C MET A 151 -16.10 17.12 7.66
N ASP A 152 -16.61 16.70 6.50
CA ASP A 152 -18.00 16.93 6.12
C ASP A 152 -18.95 16.38 7.20
N PRO A 153 -19.90 17.19 7.73
CA PRO A 153 -20.75 16.76 8.83
C PRO A 153 -21.62 15.53 8.52
N ALA A 154 -22.12 15.40 7.28
CA ALA A 154 -22.94 14.26 6.89
C ALA A 154 -22.08 12.99 6.77
N PHE A 155 -20.87 13.12 6.21
CA PHE A 155 -19.90 12.03 6.18
C PHE A 155 -19.47 11.61 7.58
N ALA A 156 -19.21 12.55 8.48
CA ALA A 156 -18.87 12.25 9.87
C ALA A 156 -20.01 11.52 10.59
N ALA A 157 -21.27 11.93 10.37
CA ALA A 157 -22.43 11.23 10.92
C ALA A 157 -22.54 9.79 10.38
N TYR A 158 -22.31 9.60 9.08
CA TYR A 158 -22.24 8.28 8.47
C TYR A 158 -21.15 7.41 9.11
N LEU A 159 -19.93 7.94 9.28
CA LEU A 159 -18.83 7.21 9.92
C LEU A 159 -19.15 6.85 11.38
N LYS A 160 -19.75 7.77 12.14
CA LYS A 160 -20.18 7.52 13.53
C LYS A 160 -21.26 6.44 13.64
N SER A 161 -22.12 6.30 12.63
CA SER A 161 -23.13 5.23 12.59
C SER A 161 -22.52 3.83 12.41
N ARG A 162 -21.28 3.75 11.92
CA ARG A 162 -20.56 2.51 11.62
C ARG A 162 -19.45 2.21 12.62
N CYS A 163 -18.84 3.23 13.20
CA CYS A 163 -17.73 3.14 14.14
C CYS A 163 -18.12 3.80 15.47
N SER A 164 -18.85 3.10 16.35
CA SER A 164 -19.24 3.65 17.65
C SER A 164 -18.05 3.77 18.64
N PRO A 165 -18.12 4.64 19.66
CA PRO A 165 -17.08 4.70 20.71
C PRO A 165 -16.87 3.38 21.46
N ALA A 166 -17.90 2.53 21.53
CA ALA A 166 -17.84 1.21 22.16
C ALA A 166 -17.14 0.15 21.28
N THR A 167 -17.15 0.33 19.96
CA THR A 167 -16.47 -0.56 19.00
C THR A 167 -15.02 -0.15 18.73
N VAL A 168 -14.69 1.13 18.95
CA VAL A 168 -13.31 1.62 18.90
C VAL A 168 -12.61 1.35 20.22
N ASP A 169 -12.34 0.08 20.51
CA ASP A 169 -11.38 -0.27 21.55
C ASP A 169 -9.97 -0.11 20.98
N PHE A 170 -9.21 0.87 21.49
CA PHE A 170 -7.82 1.10 21.10
C PHE A 170 -6.87 -0.06 21.46
N THR A 171 -7.35 -1.05 22.23
CA THR A 171 -6.62 -2.26 22.61
C THR A 171 -7.07 -3.51 21.85
N SER A 172 -8.23 -3.47 21.19
CA SER A 172 -8.73 -4.61 20.40
C SER A 172 -8.48 -4.43 18.91
N LYS A 173 -8.19 -5.55 18.25
CA LYS A 173 -8.16 -5.67 16.79
C LYS A 173 -9.59 -5.51 16.24
N ASP A 174 -10.13 -4.29 16.26
CA ASP A 174 -11.48 -3.99 15.77
C ASP A 174 -11.63 -4.49 14.32
N PRO A 175 -12.50 -5.47 14.04
CA PRO A 175 -12.69 -6.02 12.70
C PRO A 175 -13.40 -5.04 11.75
N THR A 176 -13.98 -3.97 12.28
CA THR A 176 -14.76 -3.01 11.52
C THR A 176 -13.84 -2.17 10.65
N THR A 177 -13.94 -2.39 9.33
CA THR A 177 -13.25 -1.61 8.33
C THR A 177 -14.25 -0.91 7.43
N LEU A 178 -13.96 0.32 7.03
CA LEU A 178 -14.75 1.10 6.08
C LEU A 178 -13.95 1.36 4.81
N PRO A 179 -14.61 1.45 3.63
CA PRO A 179 -13.94 1.86 2.40
C PRO A 179 -13.14 3.15 2.62
N LEU A 180 -11.92 3.18 2.11
CA LEU A 180 -11.14 4.42 2.06
C LEU A 180 -11.88 5.40 1.13
N ASP A 181 -12.17 6.58 1.65
CA ASP A 181 -12.74 7.70 0.88
C ASP A 181 -11.84 8.93 1.06
N ALA A 182 -11.88 9.85 0.09
CA ALA A 182 -11.06 11.05 0.09
C ALA A 182 -11.36 11.90 1.33
N GLY A 183 -10.39 12.01 2.23
CA GLY A 183 -10.55 12.77 3.46
C GLY A 183 -11.04 11.95 4.65
N LEU A 184 -11.02 10.62 4.58
CA LEU A 184 -11.25 9.75 5.74
C LEU A 184 -10.11 9.88 6.76
N LEU A 185 -8.85 9.79 6.32
CA LEU A 185 -7.69 9.86 7.21
C LEU A 185 -7.22 11.30 7.40
N PHE A 186 -6.60 11.58 8.56
CA PHE A 186 -6.03 12.91 8.85
C PHE A 186 -4.92 13.29 7.85
N SER A 187 -4.13 12.30 7.41
CA SER A 187 -3.10 12.47 6.38
C SER A 187 -3.68 12.92 5.04
N ASP A 188 -4.88 12.46 4.67
CA ASP A 188 -5.56 12.89 3.45
C ASP A 188 -5.98 14.36 3.53
N GLN A 189 -6.49 14.77 4.69
CA GLN A 189 -6.88 16.16 4.94
C GLN A 189 -5.67 17.11 4.91
N THR A 190 -4.50 16.64 5.34
CA THR A 190 -3.26 17.42 5.32
C THR A 190 -2.87 17.83 3.89
N LEU A 191 -3.24 17.04 2.87
CA LEU A 191 -3.03 17.41 1.47
C LEU A 191 -3.86 18.64 1.05
N GLN A 192 -4.89 19.01 1.79
CA GLN A 192 -5.69 20.22 1.54
C GLN A 192 -5.23 21.44 2.36
N ALA A 193 -4.30 21.28 3.30
CA ALA A 193 -3.88 22.36 4.21
C ALA A 193 -3.09 23.47 3.49
N SER A 194 -2.33 23.14 2.44
CA SER A 194 -1.59 24.12 1.63
C SER A 194 -2.34 24.44 0.34
N ARG A 195 -2.33 25.72 -0.06
CA ARG A 195 -2.92 26.16 -1.35
C ARG A 195 -2.34 25.39 -2.54
N LEU A 196 -1.05 25.08 -2.51
CA LEU A 196 -0.35 24.37 -3.58
C LEU A 196 -0.81 22.92 -3.66
N THR A 197 -0.81 22.20 -2.54
CA THR A 197 -1.22 20.79 -2.49
C THR A 197 -2.71 20.63 -2.77
N ALA A 198 -3.56 21.54 -2.26
CA ALA A 198 -4.98 21.56 -2.56
C ALA A 198 -5.27 21.78 -4.05
N ARG A 199 -4.52 22.67 -4.72
CA ARG A 199 -4.62 22.86 -6.17
C ARG A 199 -4.24 21.59 -6.93
N LEU A 200 -3.16 20.92 -6.53
CA LEU A 200 -2.74 19.65 -7.13
C LEU A 200 -3.79 18.56 -6.94
N VAL A 201 -4.35 18.41 -5.73
CA VAL A 201 -5.43 17.44 -5.44
C VAL A 201 -6.65 17.69 -6.33
N ARG A 202 -7.07 18.95 -6.51
CA ARG A 202 -8.19 19.32 -7.38
C ARG A 202 -7.91 19.05 -8.86
N LEU A 203 -6.69 19.31 -9.31
CA LEU A 203 -6.29 19.02 -10.70
C LEU A 203 -6.29 17.51 -10.96
N ASP A 204 -5.71 16.73 -10.05
CA ASP A 204 -5.64 15.27 -10.14
C ASP A 204 -7.04 14.64 -10.07
N ALA A 205 -7.98 15.23 -9.33
CA ALA A 205 -9.37 14.77 -9.29
C ALA A 205 -10.13 15.01 -10.62
N LYS A 206 -9.75 16.06 -11.37
CA LYS A 206 -10.38 16.39 -12.67
C LYS A 206 -9.75 15.65 -13.84
N LEU A 207 -8.46 15.31 -13.73
CA LEU A 207 -7.66 14.75 -14.82
C LEU A 207 -7.17 13.35 -14.45
N GLY A 208 -8.04 12.36 -14.58
CA GLY A 208 -7.76 10.97 -14.20
C GLY A 208 -6.53 10.38 -14.89
N SER A 209 -6.31 10.65 -16.18
CA SER A 209 -5.14 10.18 -16.93
C SER A 209 -3.83 10.80 -16.44
N VAL A 210 -3.84 12.11 -16.15
CA VAL A 210 -2.67 12.82 -15.60
C VAL A 210 -2.36 12.30 -14.20
N TRP A 211 -3.39 12.06 -13.39
CA TRP A 211 -3.21 11.45 -12.08
C TRP A 211 -2.62 10.04 -12.18
N ALA A 212 -3.15 9.18 -13.07
CA ALA A 212 -2.67 7.81 -13.26
C ALA A 212 -1.20 7.79 -13.68
N ALA A 213 -0.79 8.68 -14.59
CA ALA A 213 0.61 8.82 -15.00
C ALA A 213 1.52 9.25 -13.83
N LYS A 214 1.06 10.20 -13.00
CA LYS A 214 1.79 10.61 -11.79
C LYS A 214 1.87 9.49 -10.76
N PHE A 215 0.80 8.71 -10.60
CA PHE A 215 0.76 7.56 -9.71
C PHE A 215 1.77 6.50 -10.15
N ALA A 216 1.74 6.09 -11.42
CA ALA A 216 2.71 5.18 -12.02
C ALA A 216 4.15 5.64 -11.78
N ALA A 217 4.46 6.90 -12.08
CA ALA A 217 5.80 7.46 -11.85
C ALA A 217 6.21 7.45 -10.36
N ALA A 218 5.26 7.70 -9.45
CA ALA A 218 5.52 7.65 -8.01
C ALA A 218 5.78 6.21 -7.53
N MET A 219 5.03 5.22 -8.03
CA MET A 219 5.23 3.81 -7.70
C MET A 219 6.59 3.29 -8.16
N VAL A 220 7.00 3.64 -9.38
CA VAL A 220 8.35 3.30 -9.88
C VAL A 220 9.42 3.90 -8.98
N ARG A 221 9.32 5.20 -8.66
CA ARG A 221 10.29 5.88 -7.77
C ARG A 221 10.33 5.28 -6.37
N MET A 222 9.17 4.95 -5.81
CA MET A 222 9.06 4.30 -4.50
C MET A 222 9.82 2.97 -4.49
N GLY A 223 9.68 2.17 -5.55
CA GLY A 223 10.40 0.91 -5.70
C GLY A 223 11.93 1.04 -5.85
N HIS A 224 12.50 2.24 -5.83
CA HIS A 224 13.96 2.49 -5.86
C HIS A 224 14.53 2.92 -4.50
N ILE A 225 13.70 3.02 -3.46
CA ILE A 225 14.16 3.48 -2.14
C ILE A 225 14.97 2.37 -1.46
N GLU A 226 16.22 2.67 -1.11
CA GLU A 226 17.13 1.81 -0.32
C GLU A 226 17.20 0.35 -0.78
N VAL A 227 17.12 0.12 -2.09
CA VAL A 227 17.12 -1.22 -2.68
C VAL A 227 18.49 -1.89 -2.55
N LEU A 228 18.50 -3.15 -2.12
CA LEU A 228 19.68 -4.00 -2.16
C LEU A 228 19.86 -4.54 -3.58
N THR A 229 21.08 -4.47 -4.12
CA THR A 229 21.39 -4.93 -5.48
C THR A 229 22.72 -5.69 -5.53
N GLY A 230 23.00 -6.38 -6.65
CA GLY A 230 24.27 -7.08 -6.84
C GLY A 230 24.48 -8.22 -5.84
N SER A 231 25.48 -8.09 -4.96
CA SER A 231 25.78 -9.06 -3.89
C SER A 231 25.17 -8.70 -2.54
N GLN A 232 24.46 -7.56 -2.43
CA GLN A 232 23.84 -7.12 -1.18
C GLN A 232 22.59 -7.94 -0.89
N GLY A 233 22.45 -8.50 0.32
CA GLY A 233 21.30 -9.33 0.67
C GLY A 233 21.27 -10.67 -0.05
N GLU A 234 20.07 -11.25 -0.21
CA GLU A 234 19.89 -12.60 -0.74
C GLU A 234 18.70 -12.74 -1.70
N ILE A 235 18.52 -13.94 -2.26
CA ILE A 235 17.28 -14.35 -2.91
C ILE A 235 16.66 -15.39 -1.98
N ARG A 236 15.67 -14.99 -1.19
CA ARG A 236 14.99 -15.90 -0.27
C ARG A 236 14.19 -16.92 -1.08
N LYS A 237 14.12 -18.17 -0.61
CA LYS A 237 13.24 -19.21 -1.22
C LYS A 237 11.80 -19.11 -0.72
N MET A 238 11.61 -18.60 0.49
CA MET A 238 10.31 -18.37 1.13
C MET A 238 10.29 -16.92 1.64
N CYS A 239 9.18 -16.21 1.46
CA CYS A 239 9.11 -14.79 1.79
C CYS A 239 8.67 -14.52 3.24
N GLY A 240 7.94 -15.46 3.85
CA GLY A 240 7.44 -15.37 5.23
C GLY A 240 8.41 -15.85 6.33
N VAL A 241 9.69 -16.04 6.03
CA VAL A 241 10.74 -16.43 7.00
C VAL A 241 11.73 -15.31 7.29
#